data_AF-D4DLP1-F1
#
_entry.id   AF-D4DLP1-F1
#
_cell.length_a   1.000
_cell.length_b   1.000
_cell.length_c   1.000
_cell.angle_alpha   90.00
_cell.angle_beta   90.00
_cell.angle_gamma   90.00
#
_symmetry.space_group_name_H-M   'P 1'
#
loop_
_entity.id
_entity.type
_entity.pdbx_description
1 polymer ?
#
loop_
_entity_poly.entity_id
_entity_poly.type
_entity_poly.pdbx_seq_one_letter_code
_entity_poly.pdbx_strand_id
1 'polypeptide(L)'
;MASFIIPDDGFNVTDHGPDVVPPLILQAEVQTLYIEFLKMDTDGRTAEEIASLKNHAILKADFVRDVDIYSGARINMVVNFDVLSETSAGGNSHKLGMLLVRPIKYRASSFSSACTAVLPLKQRVTFEHLIRAITDNNLQYFYFCTVDEKYYGCRDFV
;
A
#
# COMPACT_ATOMS: atom_id res chain seq x y z
N MET A 1 2.60 -1.86 28.64
CA MET A 1 2.68 -2.32 27.24
C MET A 1 3.45 -1.26 26.47
N ALA A 2 4.41 -1.65 25.63
CA ALA A 2 5.21 -0.68 24.88
C ALA A 2 4.35 -0.05 23.77
N SER A 3 4.05 1.24 23.91
CA SER A 3 3.45 2.03 22.84
C SER A 3 4.58 2.37 21.86
N PHE A 4 4.41 2.01 20.59
CA PHE A 4 5.32 2.40 19.52
C PHE A 4 4.74 3.59 18.75
N ILE A 5 5.60 4.51 18.35
CA ILE A 5 5.22 5.69 17.56
C ILE A 5 5.14 5.26 16.10
N ILE A 6 4.00 5.51 15.46
CA ILE A 6 3.85 5.30 14.02
C ILE A 6 4.21 6.61 13.31
N PRO A 7 5.12 6.60 12.33
CA PRO A 7 5.37 7.77 11.49
C PRO A 7 4.10 8.22 10.77
N ASP A 8 3.97 9.51 10.44
CA ASP A 8 2.75 10.04 9.83
C ASP A 8 2.39 9.36 8.51
N ASP A 9 3.40 8.96 7.73
CA ASP A 9 3.23 8.25 6.45
C ASP A 9 3.20 6.73 6.62
N GLY A 10 3.61 6.22 7.79
CA GLY A 10 3.80 4.80 8.07
C GLY A 10 5.28 4.38 8.02
N PHE A 11 5.51 3.09 8.21
CA PHE A 11 6.84 2.51 8.23
C PHE A 11 7.34 2.23 6.80
N ASN A 12 8.47 2.82 6.41
CA ASN A 12 9.08 2.61 5.09
C ASN A 12 9.87 1.30 5.04
N VAL A 13 9.24 0.30 4.43
CA VAL A 13 9.77 -1.06 4.28
C VAL A 13 10.72 -1.18 3.10
N THR A 14 10.62 -0.32 2.08
CA THR A 14 11.55 -0.32 0.94
C THR A 14 12.97 -0.01 1.37
N ASP A 15 13.15 1.02 2.20
CA ASP A 15 14.48 1.51 2.58
C ASP A 15 15.05 0.84 3.84
N HIS A 16 14.18 0.36 4.74
CA HIS A 16 14.59 -0.17 6.04
C HIS A 16 14.29 -1.66 6.23
N GLY A 17 13.70 -2.31 5.22
CA GLY A 17 13.27 -3.71 5.31
C GLY A 17 12.06 -3.90 6.22
N PRO A 18 11.57 -5.15 6.37
CA PRO A 18 10.37 -5.44 7.15
C PRO A 18 10.53 -5.19 8.65
N ASP A 19 11.75 -5.29 9.18
CA ASP A 19 12.03 -5.24 10.62
C ASP A 19 11.84 -3.84 11.24
N VAL A 20 11.64 -2.81 10.40
CA VAL A 20 11.23 -1.47 10.85
C VAL A 20 9.80 -1.46 11.40
N VAL A 21 8.97 -2.44 11.00
CA VAL A 21 7.61 -2.60 11.50
C VAL A 21 7.67 -3.28 12.88
N PRO A 22 6.94 -2.77 13.89
CA PRO A 22 6.94 -3.36 15.23
C PRO A 22 6.65 -4.87 15.21
N PRO A 23 7.43 -5.71 15.93
CA PRO A 23 7.26 -7.15 15.91
C PRO A 23 5.84 -7.62 16.29
N LEU A 24 5.17 -6.89 17.20
CA LEU A 24 3.79 -7.18 17.59
C LEU A 24 2.80 -7.03 16.42
N ILE A 25 3.06 -6.12 15.49
CA ILE A 25 2.27 -5.94 14.28
C ILE A 25 2.61 -7.03 13.26
N LEU A 26 3.90 -7.33 13.05
CA LEU A 26 4.34 -8.39 12.14
C LEU A 26 3.78 -9.77 12.54
N GLN A 27 3.78 -10.08 13.83
CA GLN A 27 3.30 -11.36 14.36
C GLN A 27 1.76 -11.45 14.45
N ALA A 28 1.03 -10.36 14.17
CA ALA A 28 -0.42 -10.36 14.22
C ALA A 28 -1.01 -11.33 13.20
N GLU A 29 -1.87 -12.23 13.65
CA GLU A 29 -2.60 -13.14 12.76
C GLU A 29 -3.64 -12.34 11.96
N VAL A 30 -3.68 -12.57 10.65
CA VAL A 30 -4.59 -11.90 9.73
C VAL A 30 -5.90 -12.69 9.63
N GLN A 31 -7.01 -12.01 9.89
CA GLN A 31 -8.36 -12.55 9.74
C GLN A 31 -8.86 -12.41 8.31
N THR A 32 -8.76 -11.20 7.76
CA THR A 32 -9.32 -10.87 6.45
C THR A 32 -8.36 -9.98 5.69
N LEU A 33 -8.16 -10.29 4.42
CA LEU A 33 -7.34 -9.50 3.51
C LEU A 33 -8.24 -8.82 2.47
N TYR A 34 -8.00 -7.54 2.24
CA TYR A 34 -8.76 -6.70 1.33
C TYR A 34 -7.82 -6.09 0.29
N ILE A 35 -8.27 -6.05 -0.96
CA ILE A 35 -7.78 -5.12 -1.98
C ILE A 35 -8.80 -4.00 -2.08
N GLU A 36 -8.38 -2.77 -1.76
CA GLU A 36 -9.25 -1.59 -1.86
C GLU A 36 -8.79 -0.71 -3.01
N PHE A 37 -9.69 -0.42 -3.95
CA PHE A 37 -9.51 0.62 -4.95
C PHE A 37 -10.08 1.91 -4.39
N LEU A 38 -9.23 2.87 -4.08
CA LEU A 38 -9.63 4.12 -3.44
C LEU A 38 -10.43 5.01 -4.39
N LYS A 39 -11.40 5.74 -3.84
CA LYS A 39 -12.14 6.81 -4.52
C LYS A 39 -11.16 7.88 -4.96
N MET A 40 -11.37 8.37 -6.16
CA MET A 40 -10.63 9.50 -6.70
C MET A 40 -11.48 10.75 -6.53
N ASP A 41 -10.82 11.86 -6.26
CA ASP A 41 -11.49 13.15 -6.30
C ASP A 41 -11.81 13.50 -7.76
N THR A 42 -13.10 13.58 -8.06
CA THR A 42 -13.64 13.87 -9.38
C THR A 42 -14.19 15.30 -9.48
N ASP A 43 -14.15 16.08 -8.40
CA ASP A 43 -14.75 17.40 -8.38
C ASP A 43 -14.06 18.33 -9.40
N GLY A 44 -14.87 18.97 -10.24
CA GLY A 44 -14.40 19.89 -11.28
C GLY A 44 -13.73 19.25 -12.51
N ARG A 45 -13.79 17.92 -12.66
CA ARG A 45 -13.16 17.20 -13.79
C ARG A 45 -14.16 16.81 -14.87
N THR A 46 -13.72 16.75 -16.13
CA THR A 46 -14.53 16.30 -17.28
C THR A 46 -14.74 14.78 -17.28
N ALA A 47 -15.69 14.28 -18.07
CA ALA A 47 -15.94 12.83 -18.18
C ALA A 47 -14.74 12.08 -18.77
N GLU A 48 -14.07 12.68 -19.75
CA GLU A 48 -12.83 12.17 -20.34
C GLU A 48 -11.69 12.17 -19.31
N GLU A 49 -11.57 13.22 -18.49
CA GLU A 49 -10.58 13.29 -17.42
C GLU A 49 -10.83 12.22 -16.37
N ILE A 50 -12.07 12.03 -15.92
CA ILE A 50 -12.48 11.00 -14.96
C ILE A 50 -12.16 9.60 -15.50
N ALA A 51 -12.45 9.34 -16.78
CA ALA A 51 -12.14 8.06 -17.44
C ALA A 51 -10.63 7.77 -17.52
N SER A 52 -9.78 8.80 -17.48
CA SER A 52 -8.32 8.66 -17.45
C SER A 52 -7.73 8.46 -16.05
N LEU A 53 -8.53 8.68 -15.00
CA LEU A 53 -8.07 8.51 -13.63
C LEU A 53 -7.95 7.02 -13.29
N LYS A 54 -6.88 6.66 -12.58
CA LYS A 54 -6.65 5.28 -12.13
C LYS A 54 -6.72 5.23 -10.61
N ASN A 55 -7.59 4.37 -10.09
CA ASN A 55 -7.74 4.20 -8.65
C ASN A 55 -6.43 3.72 -8.04
N HIS A 56 -6.04 4.31 -6.91
CA HIS A 56 -4.98 3.75 -6.07
C HIS A 56 -5.49 2.46 -5.44
N ALA A 57 -4.78 1.36 -5.69
CA ALA A 57 -5.04 0.10 -5.02
C ALA A 57 -4.18 0.01 -3.75
N ILE A 58 -4.79 -0.41 -2.65
CA ILE A 58 -4.08 -0.73 -1.41
C ILE A 58 -4.43 -2.13 -0.94
N LEU A 59 -3.51 -2.75 -0.22
CA LEU A 59 -3.75 -4.01 0.47
C LEU A 59 -4.00 -3.70 1.94
N LYS A 60 -5.10 -4.18 2.49
CA LYS A 60 -5.49 -3.98 3.90
C LYS A 60 -5.72 -5.32 4.56
N ALA A 61 -5.15 -5.53 5.72
CA ALA A 61 -5.33 -6.71 6.55
C ALA A 61 -6.05 -6.32 7.84
N ASP A 62 -7.12 -7.03 8.17
CA ASP A 62 -7.72 -7.01 9.50
C ASP A 62 -7.07 -8.10 10.35
N PHE A 63 -6.76 -7.78 11.61
CA PHE A 63 -6.19 -8.74 12.54
C PHE A 63 -7.26 -9.55 13.25
N VAL A 64 -6.95 -10.81 13.59
CA VAL A 64 -7.84 -11.65 14.41
C VAL A 64 -8.08 -11.00 15.78
N ARG A 65 -7.02 -10.46 16.40
CA ARG A 65 -7.08 -9.72 17.65
C ARG A 65 -6.42 -8.36 17.46
N ASP A 66 -6.92 -7.37 18.19
CA ASP A 66 -6.31 -6.05 18.17
C ASP A 66 -4.91 -6.11 18.77
N VAL A 67 -3.98 -5.38 18.17
CA VAL A 67 -2.63 -5.16 18.68
C VAL A 67 -2.59 -3.75 19.26
N ASP A 68 -2.61 -3.64 20.58
CA ASP A 68 -2.83 -2.37 21.28
C ASP A 68 -4.15 -1.72 20.83
N ILE A 69 -4.10 -0.57 20.15
CA ILE A 69 -5.27 0.14 19.60
C ILE A 69 -5.50 -0.14 18.11
N TYR A 70 -4.72 -1.03 17.50
CA TYR A 70 -4.76 -1.29 16.06
C TYR A 70 -5.51 -2.60 15.77
N SER A 71 -6.53 -2.50 14.92
CA SER A 71 -7.33 -3.65 14.49
C SER A 71 -6.87 -4.23 13.15
N GLY A 72 -5.84 -3.65 12.53
CA GLY A 72 -5.33 -4.08 11.24
C GLY A 72 -4.12 -3.28 10.79
N ALA A 73 -3.69 -3.51 9.55
CA ALA A 73 -2.64 -2.74 8.88
C ALA A 73 -2.92 -2.59 7.38
N ARG A 74 -2.39 -1.50 6.80
CA ARG A 74 -2.38 -1.23 5.36
C ARG A 74 -0.98 -1.35 4.81
N ILE A 75 -0.87 -1.88 3.61
CA ILE A 75 0.32 -1.90 2.79
C ILE A 75 0.02 -1.02 1.57
N ASN A 76 0.78 0.07 1.44
CA ASN A 76 0.60 1.07 0.40
C ASN A 76 1.87 1.18 -0.42
N MET A 77 1.72 1.37 -1.73
CA MET A 77 2.82 1.81 -2.58
C MET A 77 2.60 3.30 -2.90
N VAL A 78 3.55 4.15 -2.53
CA VAL A 78 3.48 5.59 -2.82
C VAL A 78 4.70 6.04 -3.61
N VAL A 79 4.58 7.18 -4.31
CA VAL A 79 5.70 7.77 -5.04
C VAL A 79 6.72 8.31 -4.04
N ASN A 80 7.99 7.99 -4.25
CA ASN A 80 9.10 8.60 -3.53
C ASN A 80 9.45 9.94 -4.20
N PHE A 81 9.05 11.04 -3.57
CA PHE A 81 9.26 12.39 -4.10
C PHE A 81 10.69 12.91 -3.88
N ASP A 82 11.44 12.31 -2.95
CA ASP A 82 12.82 12.72 -2.62
C ASP A 82 13.83 12.25 -3.67
N VAL A 83 13.46 11.28 -4.50
CA VAL A 83 14.31 10.74 -5.58
C VAL A 83 13.99 11.45 -6.90
N LEU A 84 15.01 11.97 -7.57
CA LEU A 84 14.89 12.58 -8.90
C LEU A 84 14.37 11.55 -9.92
N SER A 85 13.56 11.99 -10.87
CA SER A 85 13.01 11.10 -11.89
C SER A 85 14.10 10.61 -12.84
N GLU A 86 14.10 9.31 -13.10
CA GLU A 86 14.95 8.74 -14.15
C GLU A 86 14.30 9.01 -15.51
N THR A 87 15.06 9.56 -16.44
CA THR A 87 14.64 9.70 -17.84
C THR A 87 14.88 8.36 -18.53
N SER A 88 13.81 7.70 -18.98
CA SER A 88 13.94 6.47 -19.76
C SER A 88 14.16 6.79 -21.24
N ALA A 89 14.86 5.90 -21.96
CA ALA A 89 15.17 6.07 -23.39
C ALA A 89 13.93 6.17 -24.31
N GLY A 90 12.72 5.98 -23.79
CA GLY A 90 11.44 6.03 -24.50
C GLY A 90 10.57 7.27 -24.26
N GLY A 91 11.07 8.30 -23.58
CA GLY A 91 10.40 9.61 -23.49
C GLY A 91 9.51 9.84 -22.26
N ASN A 92 9.08 8.80 -21.55
CA ASN A 92 8.39 8.97 -20.26
C ASN A 92 9.38 8.96 -19.09
N SER A 93 9.23 9.92 -18.18
CA SER A 93 10.00 9.93 -16.93
C SER A 93 9.44 8.91 -15.95
N HIS A 94 10.29 8.29 -15.14
CA HIS A 94 9.89 7.33 -14.13
C HIS A 94 10.24 7.87 -12.74
N LYS A 95 9.42 7.57 -11.75
CA LYS A 95 9.67 7.86 -10.33
C LYS A 95 9.71 6.59 -9.52
N LEU A 96 10.65 6.50 -8.59
CA LEU A 96 10.72 5.38 -7.67
C LEU A 96 9.51 5.38 -6.73
N GLY A 97 9.02 4.20 -6.40
CA GLY A 97 8.02 3.95 -5.39
C GLY A 97 8.63 3.58 -4.04
N MET A 98 7.85 3.69 -2.98
CA MET A 98 8.17 3.19 -1.66
C MET A 98 6.98 2.43 -1.06
N LEU A 99 7.28 1.30 -0.44
CA LEU A 99 6.34 0.44 0.26
C LEU A 99 6.20 0.92 1.70
N LEU A 100 5.01 1.38 2.06
CA LEU A 100 4.68 1.86 3.39
C LEU A 100 3.71 0.92 4.09
N VAL A 101 4.01 0.63 5.36
CA VAL A 101 3.14 -0.12 6.26
C VAL A 101 2.54 0.80 7.29
N ARG A 102 1.21 0.81 7.40
CA ARG A 102 0.50 1.64 8.37
C ARG A 102 -0.49 0.82 9.19
N PRO A 103 -0.25 0.62 10.49
CA PRO A 103 -1.27 0.11 11.41
C PRO A 103 -2.49 1.03 11.44
N ILE A 104 -3.69 0.43 11.52
CA ILE A 104 -4.98 1.13 11.47
C ILE A 104 -5.86 0.70 12.64
N LYS A 105 -6.71 1.62 13.11
CA LYS A 105 -7.56 1.44 14.29
C LYS A 105 -8.97 0.94 13.98
N TYR A 106 -9.20 0.42 12.77
CA TYR A 106 -10.53 0.01 12.32
C TYR A 106 -10.49 -1.25 11.45
N ARG A 107 -11.61 -1.96 11.47
CA ARG A 107 -11.87 -3.18 10.69
C ARG A 107 -12.75 -2.88 9.48
N ALA A 108 -12.84 -3.84 8.57
CA ALA A 108 -13.62 -3.80 7.33
C ALA A 108 -13.14 -2.74 6.33
N SER A 109 -13.80 -2.68 5.18
CA SER A 109 -13.43 -1.78 4.08
C SER A 109 -13.43 -0.32 4.51
N SER A 110 -12.47 0.46 4.02
CA SER A 110 -12.45 1.90 4.26
C SER A 110 -13.59 2.65 3.56
N PHE A 111 -14.06 3.74 4.18
CA PHE A 111 -15.04 4.65 3.55
C PHE A 111 -14.52 5.32 2.28
N SER A 112 -13.18 5.44 2.18
CA SER A 112 -12.46 5.91 1.01
C SER A 112 -12.41 4.88 -0.13
N SER A 113 -12.87 3.64 0.08
CA SER A 113 -12.88 2.62 -0.97
C SER A 113 -14.03 2.86 -1.95
N ALA A 114 -13.72 2.86 -3.25
CA ALA A 114 -14.70 2.84 -4.34
C ALA A 114 -15.13 1.39 -4.64
N CYS A 115 -14.19 0.45 -4.56
CA CYS A 115 -14.43 -0.97 -4.75
C CYS A 115 -13.51 -1.77 -3.83
N THR A 116 -14.05 -2.78 -3.16
CA THR A 116 -13.27 -3.66 -2.28
C THR A 116 -13.43 -5.11 -2.71
N ALA A 117 -12.32 -5.79 -2.96
CA ALA A 117 -12.28 -7.24 -3.10
C ALA A 117 -11.75 -7.87 -1.81
N VAL A 118 -12.41 -8.95 -1.36
CA VAL A 118 -11.95 -9.74 -0.20
C VAL A 118 -11.18 -10.93 -0.73
N LEU A 119 -9.95 -11.11 -0.25
CA LEU A 119 -9.11 -12.26 -0.57
C LEU A 119 -9.29 -13.33 0.52
N PRO A 120 -9.87 -14.50 0.20
CA PRO A 120 -10.03 -15.57 1.18
C PRO A 120 -8.67 -16.19 1.51
N LEU A 121 -8.35 -16.25 2.81
CA LEU A 121 -7.16 -16.92 3.30
C LEU A 121 -7.46 -18.42 3.49
N LYS A 122 -6.69 -19.27 2.81
CA LYS A 122 -6.84 -20.74 2.92
C LYS A 122 -6.19 -21.33 4.17
N GLN A 123 -5.32 -20.56 4.82
CA GLN A 123 -4.59 -20.95 6.02
C GLN A 123 -4.34 -19.74 6.89
N ARG A 124 -3.99 -19.98 8.15
CA ARG A 124 -3.58 -18.92 9.07
C ARG A 124 -2.27 -18.31 8.58
N VAL A 125 -2.26 -17.00 8.42
CA VAL A 125 -1.06 -16.23 8.05
C VAL A 125 -0.90 -15.07 9.02
N THR A 126 0.34 -14.73 9.34
CA THR A 126 0.68 -13.51 10.05
C THR A 126 0.85 -12.37 9.05
N PHE A 127 0.82 -11.14 9.54
CA PHE A 127 1.09 -9.97 8.72
C PHE A 127 2.53 -10.01 8.15
N GLU A 128 3.48 -10.59 8.89
CA GLU A 128 4.85 -10.82 8.43
C GLU A 128 4.89 -11.65 7.15
N HIS A 129 4.10 -12.73 7.04
CA HIS A 129 4.07 -13.52 5.81
C HIS A 129 3.63 -12.69 4.60
N LEU A 130 2.72 -11.73 4.78
CA LEU A 130 2.27 -10.85 3.70
C LEU A 130 3.37 -9.87 3.28
N ILE A 131 4.05 -9.25 4.25
CA ILE A 131 5.15 -8.32 3.99
C ILE A 131 6.30 -9.06 3.30
N ARG A 132 6.69 -10.23 3.84
CA ARG A 132 7.77 -11.04 3.30
C ARG A 132 7.48 -11.54 1.88
N ALA A 133 6.24 -11.90 1.59
CA ALA A 133 5.85 -12.25 0.22
C ALA A 133 6.15 -11.13 -0.79
N ILE A 134 6.04 -9.87 -0.37
CA ILE A 134 6.39 -8.71 -1.20
C ILE A 134 7.91 -8.51 -1.20
N THR A 135 8.53 -8.45 -0.01
CA THR A 135 9.94 -8.06 0.13
C THR A 135 10.93 -9.10 -0.36
N ASP A 136 10.66 -10.38 -0.10
CA ASP A 136 11.56 -11.48 -0.45
C ASP A 136 11.58 -11.71 -1.98
N ASN A 137 10.54 -11.23 -2.67
CA ASN A 137 10.43 -11.23 -4.13
C ASN A 137 10.82 -9.89 -4.77
N ASN A 138 11.39 -8.96 -4.01
CA ASN A 138 11.81 -7.63 -4.48
C ASN A 138 10.69 -6.78 -5.11
N LEU A 139 9.42 -7.06 -4.79
CA LEU A 139 8.25 -6.36 -5.34
C LEU A 139 8.05 -4.95 -4.73
N GLN A 140 8.79 -4.63 -3.67
CA GLN A 140 8.87 -3.31 -3.05
C GLN A 140 9.70 -2.30 -3.87
N TYR A 141 10.55 -2.78 -4.77
CA TYR A 141 11.31 -1.93 -5.70
C TYR A 141 10.49 -1.73 -6.96
N PHE A 142 9.79 -0.61 -7.00
CA PHE A 142 8.79 -0.34 -8.01
C PHE A 142 8.99 1.04 -8.61
N TYR A 143 8.66 1.20 -9.89
CA TYR A 143 8.67 2.51 -10.57
C TYR A 143 7.28 2.89 -11.03
N PHE A 144 6.89 4.12 -10.73
CA PHE A 144 5.74 4.79 -11.32
C PHE A 144 6.16 5.44 -12.64
N CYS A 145 5.35 5.27 -13.69
CA CYS A 145 5.51 5.98 -14.93
C CYS A 145 4.85 7.37 -14.82
N THR A 146 5.53 8.42 -15.26
CA THR A 146 5.00 9.76 -15.33
C THR A 146 4.47 10.05 -16.72
N VAL A 147 3.16 10.31 -16.83
CA VAL A 147 2.47 10.70 -18.08
C VAL A 147 1.66 11.95 -17.76
N ASP A 148 1.79 13.01 -18.56
CA ASP A 148 1.10 14.29 -18.35
C ASP A 148 1.18 14.80 -16.89
N GLU A 149 2.39 14.75 -16.31
CA GLU A 149 2.70 15.16 -14.92
C GLU A 149 2.00 14.32 -13.82
N LYS A 150 1.29 13.25 -14.21
CA LYS A 150 0.63 12.31 -13.29
C LYS A 150 1.43 11.03 -13.16
N TYR A 151 1.42 10.45 -11.95
CA TYR A 151 2.10 9.19 -11.66
C TYR A 151 1.16 8.02 -11.81
N TYR A 152 1.58 7.05 -12.63
CA TYR A 152 0.84 5.83 -12.90
C TYR A 152 1.68 4.65 -12.46
N GLY A 153 1.17 3.91 -11.47
CA GLY A 153 1.74 2.61 -11.10
C GLY A 153 1.44 1.57 -12.18
N CYS A 154 2.26 0.51 -12.21
CA CYS A 154 2.09 -0.63 -13.08
C CYS A 154 0.64 -1.14 -13.10
N ARG A 155 0.16 -1.25 -14.34
CA ARG A 155 -1.10 -1.86 -14.77
C ARG A 155 -1.11 -3.38 -14.54
N ASP A 156 0.07 -3.97 -14.36
CA ASP A 156 0.31 -5.40 -14.30
C ASP A 156 1.37 -5.70 -13.22
N PHE A 157 1.02 -6.42 -12.15
CA PHE A 157 2.02 -7.19 -11.40
C PHE A 157 2.45 -8.32 -12.34
N VAL A 158 3.66 -8.27 -12.88
CA VAL A 158 4.23 -9.38 -13.65
C VAL A 158 4.95 -10.32 -12.70
#